data_AF-A0A3N5JAG5-F1
#
_entry.id   AF-A0A3N5JAG5-F1
#
_cell.length_a   1.000
_cell.length_b   1.000
_cell.length_c   1.000
_cell.angle_alpha   90.00
_cell.angle_beta   90.00
_cell.angle_gamma   90.00
#
_symmetry.space_group_name_H-M   'P 1'
#
loop_
_entity.id
_entity.type
_entity.pdbx_description
1 polymer ?
#
loop_
_entity_poly.entity_id
_entity_poly.type
_entity_poly.pdbx_seq_one_letter_code
_entity_poly.pdbx_strand_id
1 'polypeptide(L)' 'MADHPLPPEKSPPKAPFETFGQPDHEHWMREALKEARLAEAKEEVPIGCVIVHNGVVIGRGHNQTESLQDPTA' A
#
# COMPACT_ATOMS: atom_id res chain seq x y z
N MET A 1 1.21 30.38 -20.94
CA MET A 1 1.35 29.51 -19.76
C MET A 1 0.06 28.73 -19.67
N ALA A 2 -0.03 27.60 -20.36
CA ALA A 2 -1.20 26.73 -20.27
C ALA A 2 -0.77 25.54 -19.42
N ASP A 3 -1.35 25.43 -18.23
CA ASP A 3 -1.30 24.21 -17.42
C ASP A 3 -1.85 23.08 -18.28
N HIS A 4 -0.93 22.27 -18.82
CA HIS A 4 -1.30 21.00 -19.42
C HIS A 4 -1.49 20.03 -18.26
N PRO A 5 -2.73 19.58 -17.96
CA PRO A 5 -2.93 18.59 -16.91
C PRO A 5 -2.14 17.34 -17.28
N LEU A 6 -1.29 16.88 -16.36
CA LEU A 6 -0.63 15.58 -16.50
C LEU A 6 -1.73 14.52 -16.75
N PRO A 7 -1.56 13.64 -17.74
CA PRO A 7 -2.56 12.61 -18.03
C PRO A 7 -2.83 11.78 -16.77
N PRO A 8 -4.06 11.31 -16.56
CA PRO A 8 -4.35 10.41 -15.45
C PRO A 8 -3.40 9.22 -15.55
N GLU A 9 -2.65 8.98 -14.47
CA GLU A 9 -1.69 7.88 -14.36
C GLU A 9 -2.46 6.57 -14.53
N LYS A 10 -2.58 6.12 -15.78
CA LYS A 10 -3.22 4.85 -16.10
C LYS A 10 -2.34 3.79 -15.49
N SER A 11 -2.90 3.07 -14.52
CA SER A 11 -2.30 1.88 -13.96
C SER A 11 -1.73 1.03 -15.11
N PRO A 12 -0.53 0.45 -14.93
CA PRO A 12 0.14 -0.30 -15.98
C PRO A 12 -0.82 -1.34 -16.57
N PRO A 13 -0.72 -1.63 -17.88
CA PRO A 13 -1.59 -2.58 -18.53
C PRO A 13 -1.52 -3.91 -17.79
N LYS A 14 -2.65 -4.23 -17.16
CA LYS A 14 -2.89 -5.47 -16.44
C LYS A 14 -2.53 -6.64 -17.35
N ALA A 15 -1.65 -7.52 -16.89
CA ALA A 15 -1.22 -8.67 -17.68
C ALA A 15 -2.47 -9.48 -18.11
N PRO A 16 -2.45 -10.16 -19.28
CA PRO A 16 -3.63 -10.79 -19.89
C PRO A 16 -4.27 -11.94 -19.07
N PHE A 17 -3.82 -12.19 -17.84
CA PHE A 17 -4.35 -13.17 -16.90
C PHE A 17 -4.97 -12.54 -15.63
N GLU A 18 -5.01 -11.21 -15.51
CA GLU A 18 -5.57 -10.56 -14.32
C GLU A 18 -7.07 -10.90 -14.18
N THR A 19 -7.33 -11.67 -13.14
CA THR A 19 -8.54 -12.46 -12.91
C THR A 19 -9.71 -11.56 -12.54
N PHE A 20 -10.81 -11.67 -13.30
CA PHE A 20 -12.09 -11.06 -12.98
C PHE A 20 -12.54 -11.51 -11.57
N GLY A 21 -12.55 -10.58 -10.60
CA GLY A 21 -13.04 -10.81 -9.24
C GLY A 21 -12.03 -10.57 -8.11
N GLN A 22 -10.76 -10.27 -8.42
CA GLN A 22 -9.79 -9.83 -7.42
C GLN A 22 -9.88 -8.30 -7.21
N PRO A 23 -9.86 -7.80 -5.96
CA PRO A 23 -9.74 -6.37 -5.72
C PRO A 23 -8.46 -5.81 -6.35
N ASP A 24 -8.58 -4.67 -7.00
CA ASP A 24 -7.48 -4.02 -7.69
C ASP A 24 -6.35 -3.62 -6.72
N HIS A 25 -5.13 -3.49 -7.23
CA HIS A 25 -3.98 -3.03 -6.42
C HIS A 25 -4.27 -1.74 -5.64
N GLU A 26 -5.09 -0.84 -6.19
CA GLU A 26 -5.51 0.38 -5.50
C GLU A 26 -6.29 0.09 -4.19
N HIS A 27 -7.14 -0.94 -4.17
CA HIS A 27 -7.85 -1.34 -2.97
C HIS A 27 -6.87 -1.78 -1.86
N TRP A 28 -5.90 -2.61 -2.21
CA TRP A 28 -4.89 -3.09 -1.26
C TRP A 28 -3.92 -2.00 -0.82
N MET A 29 -3.54 -1.10 -1.73
CA MET A 29 -2.70 0.05 -1.40
C MET A 29 -3.38 1.01 -0.42
N ARG A 30 -4.70 1.23 -0.56
CA ARG A 30 -5.45 1.99 0.45
C ARG A 30 -5.38 1.34 1.83
N GLU A 31 -5.35 0.01 1.89
CA GLU A 31 -5.22 -0.72 3.15
C GLU A 31 -3.82 -0.57 3.74
N ALA A 32 -2.76 -0.67 2.92
CA ALA A 32 -1.39 -0.40 3.34
C ALA A 32 -1.20 1.05 3.84
N LEU A 33 -1.85 2.03 3.20
CA LEU A 33 -1.83 3.42 3.65
C LEU A 33 -2.53 3.62 4.99
N LYS A 34 -3.51 2.79 5.37
CA LYS A 34 -4.08 2.83 6.72
C LYS A 34 -3.04 2.40 7.75
N GLU A 35 -2.26 1.36 7.47
CA GLU A 35 -1.16 0.93 8.34
C GLU A 35 -0.06 2.01 8.43
N ALA A 36 0.29 2.67 7.32
CA ALA A 36 1.24 3.78 7.33
C ALA A 36 0.83 4.94 8.26
N ARG A 37 -0.47 5.27 8.29
CA ARG A 37 -1.02 6.27 9.22
C ARG A 37 -0.94 5.84 10.68
N LEU A 38 -0.96 4.53 10.97
CA LEU A 38 -0.78 4.02 12.33
C LEU A 38 0.67 4.20 12.78
N ALA A 39 1.65 3.96 11.91
CA ALA A 39 3.06 4.28 12.21
C ALA A 39 3.25 5.80 12.41
N GLU A 40 2.66 6.64 11.55
CA GLU A 40 2.69 8.10 11.72
C GLU A 40 2.16 8.52 13.10
N ALA A 41 1.02 7.95 13.52
CA ALA A 41 0.41 8.23 14.82
C ALA A 41 1.26 7.75 16.02
N LYS A 42 2.22 6.86 15.78
CA LYS A 42 3.20 6.37 16.75
C LYS A 42 4.54 7.11 16.68
N GLU A 43 4.60 8.20 15.91
CA GLU A 43 5.84 8.95 15.64
C GLU A 43 6.93 8.10 14.94
N GLU A 44 6.51 7.04 14.24
CA GLU A 44 7.39 6.19 13.43
C GLU A 44 7.36 6.60 11.95
N VAL A 45 8.33 6.11 11.16
CA VAL A 45 8.35 6.36 9.71
C VAL A 45 7.05 5.81 9.08
N PRO A 46 6.28 6.61 8.33
CA PRO A 46 4.93 6.24 7.90
C PRO A 46 4.95 5.27 6.71
N ILE A 47 5.34 4.04 6.97
CA ILE A 47 5.37 2.94 6.01
C ILE A 47 4.40 1.86 6.49
N GLY A 48 3.55 1.40 5.58
CA GLY A 48 2.60 0.33 5.83
C GLY A 48 2.62 -0.70 4.70
N CYS A 49 2.32 -1.95 5.04
CA CYS A 49 2.32 -3.08 4.12
C CYS A 49 1.13 -4.00 4.36
N VAL A 50 0.67 -4.65 3.29
CA VAL A 50 -0.33 -5.72 3.34
C VAL A 50 0.13 -6.89 2.49
N ILE A 51 -0.07 -8.11 3.00
CA ILE A 51 0.21 -9.35 2.27
C ILE A 51 -1.14 -9.97 1.91
N VAL A 52 -1.37 -10.16 0.62
CA VAL A 52 -2.64 -10.68 0.08
C VAL A 52 -2.40 -12.03 -0.58
N HIS A 53 -3.22 -13.02 -0.24
CA HIS A 53 -3.22 -14.33 -0.87
C HIS A 53 -4.67 -14.73 -1.19
N ASN A 54 -4.93 -15.10 -2.46
CA ASN A 54 -6.26 -15.48 -2.95
C ASN A 54 -7.35 -14.44 -2.67
N GLY A 55 -7.03 -13.14 -2.77
CA GLY A 55 -7.98 -12.05 -2.54
C GLY A 55 -8.29 -11.75 -1.08
N VAL A 56 -7.54 -12.36 -0.16
CA VAL A 56 -7.69 -12.15 1.29
C VAL A 56 -6.38 -11.61 1.86
N VAL A 57 -6.47 -10.62 2.75
CA VAL A 57 -5.31 -10.13 3.50
C VAL A 57 -4.91 -11.17 4.53
N ILE A 58 -3.72 -11.73 4.40
CA ILE A 58 -3.15 -12.71 5.34
C ILE A 58 -2.15 -12.09 6.32
N GLY A 59 -1.74 -10.84 6.08
CA GLY A 59 -0.83 -10.12 6.96
C GLY A 59 -0.89 -8.61 6.73
N ARG A 60 -0.65 -7.85 7.78
CA ARG A 60 -0.57 -6.39 7.78
C ARG A 60 0.56 -5.96 8.69
N GLY A 61 1.26 -4.91 8.32
CA GLY A 61 2.35 -4.37 9.12
C GLY A 61 2.54 -2.89 8.85
N HIS A 62 3.12 -2.21 9.82
CA HIS A 62 3.65 -0.87 9.68
C HIS A 62 5.03 -0.86 10.33
N ASN A 63 5.87 0.09 9.91
CA ASN A 63 7.22 0.26 10.46
C ASN A 63 7.14 0.41 11.99
N GLN A 64 7.90 -0.40 12.73
CA GLN A 64 7.92 -0.43 14.20
C GLN A 64 9.31 -0.22 14.82
N THR A 65 10.23 0.35 14.04
CA THR A 65 11.67 0.44 14.35
C THR A 65 11.97 1.11 15.69
N GLU A 66 11.22 2.16 16.06
CA GLU A 66 11.42 2.91 17.31
C GLU A 66 10.79 2.17 18.50
N SER A 67 9.63 1.55 18.29
CA SER A 67 8.89 0.80 19.33
C SER A 67 9.59 -0.51 19.75
N LEU A 68 10.33 -1.14 18.83
CA LEU A 68 10.99 -2.44 19.05
C LEU A 68 12.50 -2.35 19.30
N GLN A 69 13.13 -1.17 19.14
CA GLN A 69 14.59 -1.02 19.13
C GLN A 69 15.30 -2.03 18.22
N ASP A 70 14.64 -2.45 17.14
CA ASP A 70 15.17 -3.37 16.15
C ASP A 70 15.17 -2.67 14.78
N PRO A 71 16.35 -2.41 14.17
CA PRO A 71 16.47 -1.72 12.90
C PRO A 71 15.89 -2.49 11.70
N THR A 72 15.33 -3.69 11.90
CA THR A 72 14.71 -4.51 10.85
C THR A 72 13.18 -4.50 10.85
N ALA A 73 12.54 -3.79 11.79
CA ALA A 73 11.08 -3.76 12.01
C ALA A 73 10.40 -2.45 11.57
#